data_AF-A0A961FCL7-F1
#
_entry.id   AF-A0A961FCL7-F1
#
_cell.length_a   1.000
_cell.length_b   1.000
_cell.length_c   1.000
_cell.angle_alpha   90.00
_cell.angle_beta   90.00
_cell.angle_gamma   90.00
#
_symmetry.space_group_name_H-M   'P 1'
#
loop_
_entity.id
_entity.type
_entity.pdbx_description
1 polymer ?
#
loop_
_entity_poly.entity_id
_entity_poly.type
_entity_poly.pdbx_seq_one_letter_code
_entity_poly.pdbx_strand_id
1 'polypeptide(L)'
;ALLSEAEFRALAEAFELSPQGNFEGKIHFNLKAFAYWEKKYSSPLQVALKKLKAFRQKRIPPHLDDKILTAWNGLMIRAMALAARVLKDDQYLQAARAASGFLEKHLIKKEGLLARYREGEARFAARLEDYAFWIQALIELYQKDWDKSYLDLAQKLQAEQDEKFWDKQEGGYFLTQQVSKDLIYRSKEVLDGALPSASGVAAHNLLRLQVYTGESSYQQKLSLLFKSIVPSLASYPQAMATWLIALNGMKESHACRPGELCLI
;
A
#
# COMPACT_ATOMS: atom_id res chain seq x y z
N ALA A 1 1.68 -44.51 2.34
CA ALA A 1 1.93 -43.28 1.56
C ALA A 1 0.87 -42.23 1.91
N LEU A 2 1.19 -40.93 1.90
CA LEU A 2 0.24 -39.85 2.26
C LEU A 2 -0.83 -39.62 1.19
N LEU A 3 -0.49 -39.82 -0.09
CA LEU A 3 -1.36 -39.63 -1.23
C LEU A 3 -1.65 -40.96 -1.92
N SER A 4 -2.84 -41.09 -2.50
CA SER A 4 -3.13 -42.16 -3.47
C SER A 4 -2.41 -41.91 -4.79
N GLU A 5 -2.34 -42.92 -5.66
CA GLU A 5 -1.72 -42.76 -6.97
C GLU A 5 -2.42 -41.72 -7.84
N ALA A 6 -3.76 -41.70 -7.83
CA ALA A 6 -4.55 -40.69 -8.56
C ALA A 6 -4.32 -39.27 -8.00
N GLU A 7 -4.23 -39.13 -6.67
CA GLU A 7 -3.90 -37.86 -6.01
C GLU A 7 -2.50 -37.38 -6.36
N PHE A 8 -1.51 -38.29 -6.35
CA PHE A 8 -0.13 -37.97 -6.71
C PHE A 8 0.02 -37.58 -8.17
N ARG A 9 -0.61 -38.31 -9.10
CA ARG A 9 -0.59 -37.97 -10.54
C ARG A 9 -1.19 -36.59 -10.81
N ALA A 10 -2.34 -36.29 -10.21
CA ALA A 10 -2.98 -34.98 -10.35
C ALA A 10 -2.11 -33.84 -9.79
N LEU A 11 -1.42 -34.10 -8.68
CA LEU A 11 -0.46 -33.15 -8.10
C LEU A 11 0.79 -32.98 -8.99
N ALA A 12 1.33 -34.08 -9.51
CA ALA A 12 2.51 -34.07 -10.38
C ALA A 12 2.28 -33.30 -11.68
N GLU A 13 1.11 -33.46 -12.28
CA GLU A 13 0.69 -32.70 -13.46
C GLU A 13 0.54 -31.21 -13.16
N ALA A 14 -0.07 -30.86 -12.03
CA ALA A 14 -0.31 -29.48 -11.64
C ALA A 14 0.97 -28.69 -11.31
N PHE A 15 1.94 -29.36 -10.68
CA PHE A 15 3.13 -28.73 -10.11
C PHE A 15 4.45 -29.14 -10.77
N GLU A 16 4.40 -29.87 -11.89
CA GLU A 16 5.55 -30.37 -12.65
C GLU A 16 6.58 -31.09 -11.75
N LEU A 17 6.07 -32.01 -10.93
CA LEU A 17 6.91 -32.71 -9.96
C LEU A 17 7.82 -33.72 -10.66
N SER A 18 9.13 -33.58 -10.47
CA SER A 18 10.13 -34.56 -10.89
C SER A 18 10.66 -35.36 -9.69
N PRO A 19 11.01 -36.66 -9.86
CA PRO A 19 11.67 -37.44 -8.82
C PRO A 19 13.02 -36.84 -8.36
N GLN A 20 13.70 -36.12 -9.25
CA GLN A 20 14.99 -35.47 -8.98
C GLN A 20 14.86 -34.19 -8.15
N GLY A 21 13.63 -33.67 -7.97
CA GLY A 21 13.41 -32.35 -7.40
C GLY A 21 13.76 -31.22 -8.36
N ASN A 22 13.44 -30.00 -7.95
CA ASN A 22 13.68 -28.77 -8.72
C ASN A 22 14.53 -27.73 -7.96
N PHE A 23 14.87 -27.98 -6.70
CA PHE A 23 15.78 -27.14 -5.92
C PHE A 23 16.54 -28.02 -4.91
N GLU A 24 17.87 -28.07 -5.01
CA GLU A 24 18.75 -28.85 -4.11
C GLU A 24 18.32 -30.32 -3.89
N GLY A 25 17.84 -30.99 -4.95
CA GLY A 25 17.35 -32.37 -4.87
C GLY A 25 16.01 -32.51 -4.12
N LYS A 26 15.37 -31.40 -3.75
CA LYS A 26 14.06 -31.34 -3.10
C LYS A 26 13.00 -30.85 -4.08
N ILE A 27 11.77 -31.22 -3.77
CA ILE A 27 10.60 -30.83 -4.53
C ILE A 27 10.00 -29.55 -3.92
N HIS A 28 10.03 -28.47 -4.69
CA HIS A 28 9.33 -27.21 -4.44
C HIS A 28 8.17 -27.12 -5.42
N PHE A 29 6.95 -26.95 -4.92
CA PHE A 29 5.78 -26.92 -5.80
C PHE A 29 5.80 -25.66 -6.65
N ASN A 30 5.96 -25.82 -7.97
CA ASN A 30 5.86 -24.73 -8.93
C ASN A 30 4.61 -24.93 -9.77
N LEU A 31 3.63 -24.04 -9.65
CA LEU A 31 2.39 -24.17 -10.38
C LEU A 31 2.64 -23.91 -11.87
N LYS A 32 2.16 -24.79 -12.75
CA LYS A 32 2.23 -24.58 -14.19
C LYS A 32 1.44 -23.32 -14.58
N ALA A 33 2.15 -22.21 -14.76
CA ALA A 33 1.57 -20.92 -15.12
C ALA A 33 0.75 -21.06 -16.41
N PHE A 34 -0.48 -20.52 -16.39
CA PHE A 34 -1.53 -20.53 -17.43
C PHE A 34 -2.52 -21.70 -17.50
N ALA A 35 -2.27 -22.90 -16.98
CA ALA A 35 -3.24 -24.00 -17.12
C ALA A 35 -4.45 -23.95 -16.15
N TYR A 36 -4.48 -22.99 -15.21
CA TYR A 36 -5.29 -23.09 -13.99
C TYR A 36 -6.54 -22.22 -13.90
N TRP A 37 -6.72 -21.25 -14.79
CA TRP A 37 -7.92 -20.40 -14.72
C TRP A 37 -9.14 -21.10 -15.34
N GLU A 38 -8.93 -22.00 -16.29
CA GLU A 38 -10.03 -22.70 -16.98
C GLU A 38 -10.26 -24.14 -16.47
N LYS A 39 -9.22 -24.84 -16.02
CA LYS A 39 -9.34 -26.22 -15.50
C LYS A 39 -9.46 -26.21 -13.98
N LYS A 40 -10.71 -26.10 -13.53
CA LYS A 40 -11.14 -26.27 -12.14
C LYS A 40 -10.44 -27.48 -11.49
N TYR A 41 -9.89 -27.27 -10.30
CA TYR A 41 -9.28 -28.27 -9.43
C TYR A 41 -9.98 -29.64 -9.51
N SER A 42 -9.35 -30.64 -10.14
CA SER A 42 -9.88 -32.00 -10.14
C SER A 42 -10.09 -32.47 -8.69
N SER A 43 -11.12 -33.28 -8.44
CA SER A 43 -11.39 -33.80 -7.09
C SER A 43 -10.15 -34.44 -6.43
N PRO A 44 -9.34 -35.26 -7.14
CA PRO A 44 -8.10 -35.82 -6.57
C PRO A 44 -7.09 -34.76 -6.13
N LEU A 45 -6.92 -33.68 -6.89
CA LEU A 45 -5.99 -32.61 -6.53
C LEU A 45 -6.46 -31.87 -5.26
N GLN A 46 -7.75 -31.54 -5.15
CA GLN A 46 -8.27 -30.87 -3.96
C GLN A 46 -8.03 -31.71 -2.70
N VAL A 47 -8.28 -33.02 -2.80
CA VAL A 47 -8.01 -33.97 -1.73
C VAL A 47 -6.52 -34.00 -1.39
N ALA A 48 -5.64 -34.07 -2.41
CA ALA A 48 -4.20 -34.04 -2.23
C ALA A 48 -3.73 -32.77 -1.51
N LEU A 49 -4.16 -31.59 -1.95
CA LEU A 49 -3.83 -30.31 -1.33
C LEU A 49 -4.31 -30.23 0.12
N LYS A 50 -5.52 -30.74 0.43
CA LYS A 50 -6.04 -30.80 1.81
C LYS A 50 -5.20 -31.71 2.70
N LYS A 51 -4.83 -32.91 2.22
CA LYS A 51 -3.94 -33.85 2.93
C LYS A 51 -2.55 -33.27 3.16
N LEU A 52 -1.97 -32.63 2.14
CA LEU A 52 -0.66 -31.98 2.24
C LEU A 52 -0.69 -30.77 3.18
N LYS A 53 -1.75 -29.97 3.17
CA LYS A 53 -1.96 -28.87 4.13
C LYS A 53 -2.03 -29.40 5.57
N ALA A 54 -2.82 -30.45 5.81
CA ALA A 54 -2.91 -31.09 7.13
C ALA A 54 -1.56 -31.69 7.59
N PHE A 55 -0.80 -32.27 6.66
CA PHE A 55 0.55 -32.76 6.96
C PHE A 55 1.52 -31.61 7.27
N ARG A 56 1.47 -30.51 6.51
CA ARG A 56 2.30 -29.31 6.73
C ARG A 56 2.02 -28.67 8.09
N GLN A 57 0.76 -28.67 8.54
CA GLN A 57 0.35 -28.13 9.85
C GLN A 57 0.98 -28.84 11.05
N LYS A 58 1.56 -30.03 10.87
CA LYS A 58 2.31 -30.74 11.92
C LYS A 58 3.71 -30.17 12.15
N ARG A 59 4.22 -29.33 11.23
CA ARG A 59 5.53 -28.70 11.35
C ARG A 59 5.41 -27.47 12.25
N ILE A 60 6.48 -27.14 12.97
CA ILE A 60 6.59 -25.86 13.68
C ILE A 60 6.48 -24.75 12.62
N PRO A 61 5.50 -23.84 12.71
CA PRO A 61 5.40 -22.74 11.78
C PRO A 61 6.62 -21.81 11.94
N PRO A 62 7.08 -21.17 10.86
CA PRO A 62 8.06 -20.08 11.01
C PRO A 62 7.46 -18.99 11.91
N HIS A 63 8.32 -18.27 12.62
CA HIS A 63 7.87 -17.11 13.40
C HIS A 63 7.17 -16.10 12.48
N LEU A 64 6.00 -15.63 12.94
CA LEU A 64 5.26 -14.57 12.27
C LEU A 64 5.80 -13.22 12.73
N ASP A 65 6.14 -12.34 11.80
CA ASP A 65 6.26 -10.92 12.14
C ASP A 65 4.85 -10.36 12.29
N ASP A 66 4.45 -10.12 13.53
CA ASP A 66 3.12 -9.67 13.93
C ASP A 66 3.02 -8.15 14.10
N LYS A 67 4.03 -7.41 13.61
CA LYS A 67 4.00 -5.95 13.59
C LYS A 67 2.95 -5.43 12.61
N ILE A 68 2.20 -4.43 13.06
CA ILE A 68 1.30 -3.64 12.21
C ILE A 68 2.01 -2.32 11.92
N LEU A 69 2.38 -2.12 10.65
CA LEU A 69 3.07 -0.92 10.18
C LEU A 69 2.10 0.04 9.49
N THR A 70 2.12 1.31 9.85
CA THR A 70 1.20 2.32 9.31
C THR A 70 1.34 2.45 7.80
N ALA A 71 2.56 2.64 7.29
CA ALA A 71 2.83 2.72 5.85
C ALA A 71 2.26 1.52 5.06
N TRP A 72 2.58 0.29 5.48
CA TRP A 72 2.15 -0.91 4.75
C TRP A 72 0.65 -1.16 4.85
N ASN A 73 0.04 -0.84 6.00
CA ASN A 73 -1.41 -0.88 6.12
C ASN A 73 -2.06 0.21 5.27
N GLY A 74 -1.47 1.39 5.12
CA GLY A 74 -1.94 2.42 4.18
C GLY A 74 -2.04 1.89 2.75
N LEU A 75 -0.99 1.24 2.24
CA LEU A 75 -1.00 0.62 0.91
C LEU A 75 -2.07 -0.47 0.79
N MET A 76 -2.19 -1.33 1.80
CA MET A 76 -3.20 -2.40 1.83
C MET A 76 -4.63 -1.84 1.88
N ILE A 77 -4.91 -0.86 2.75
CA ILE A 77 -6.23 -0.22 2.88
C ILE A 77 -6.62 0.42 1.56
N ARG A 78 -5.70 1.16 0.92
CA ARG A 78 -5.91 1.74 -0.41
C ARG A 78 -6.30 0.66 -1.43
N ALA A 79 -5.55 -0.43 -1.50
CA ALA A 79 -5.80 -1.52 -2.44
C ALA A 79 -7.16 -2.18 -2.19
N MET A 80 -7.53 -2.42 -0.93
CA MET A 80 -8.82 -3.00 -0.56
C MET A 80 -9.99 -2.04 -0.84
N ALA A 81 -9.84 -0.75 -0.55
CA ALA A 81 -10.86 0.25 -0.88
C ALA A 81 -11.09 0.34 -2.40
N LEU A 82 -10.02 0.32 -3.20
CA LEU A 82 -10.11 0.28 -4.65
C LEU A 82 -10.77 -1.02 -5.15
N ALA A 83 -10.34 -2.18 -4.63
CA ALA A 83 -10.90 -3.48 -4.97
C ALA A 83 -12.40 -3.55 -4.67
N ALA A 84 -12.84 -3.02 -3.52
CA ALA A 84 -14.26 -2.95 -3.17
C ALA A 84 -15.07 -2.16 -4.21
N ARG A 85 -14.52 -1.07 -4.75
CA ARG A 85 -15.19 -0.27 -5.78
C ARG A 85 -15.24 -0.97 -7.13
N VAL A 86 -14.11 -1.52 -7.58
CA VAL A 86 -13.98 -2.12 -8.92
C VAL A 86 -14.68 -3.48 -9.00
N LEU A 87 -14.49 -4.32 -7.98
CA LEU A 87 -15.03 -5.68 -7.94
C LEU A 87 -16.44 -5.75 -7.35
N LYS A 88 -16.91 -4.66 -6.72
CA LYS A 88 -18.22 -4.59 -6.04
C LYS A 88 -18.38 -5.66 -4.96
N ASP A 89 -17.31 -5.90 -4.22
CA ASP A 89 -17.28 -6.85 -3.09
C ASP A 89 -17.04 -6.09 -1.78
N ASP A 90 -18.07 -6.07 -0.93
CA ASP A 90 -18.07 -5.36 0.34
C ASP A 90 -17.13 -5.97 1.39
N GLN A 91 -16.65 -7.21 1.21
CA GLN A 91 -15.66 -7.81 2.12
C GLN A 91 -14.37 -6.99 2.13
N TYR A 92 -13.94 -6.49 0.97
CA TYR A 92 -12.75 -5.64 0.88
C TYR A 92 -12.98 -4.30 1.59
N LEU A 93 -14.17 -3.72 1.48
CA LEU A 93 -14.49 -2.47 2.17
C LEU A 93 -14.48 -2.64 3.69
N GLN A 94 -15.12 -3.70 4.19
CA GLN A 94 -15.14 -4.00 5.62
C GLN A 94 -13.73 -4.19 6.18
N ALA A 95 -12.86 -4.90 5.45
CA ALA A 95 -11.46 -5.08 5.83
C ALA A 95 -10.69 -3.74 5.84
N ALA A 96 -10.85 -2.92 4.80
CA ALA A 96 -10.21 -1.60 4.71
C ALA A 96 -10.63 -0.67 5.88
N ARG A 97 -11.92 -0.64 6.21
CA ARG A 97 -12.46 0.16 7.31
C ARG A 97 -11.97 -0.32 8.67
N ALA A 98 -11.99 -1.63 8.91
CA ALA A 98 -11.52 -2.21 10.16
C ALA A 98 -10.02 -1.89 10.38
N ALA A 99 -9.21 -2.02 9.33
CA ALA A 99 -7.79 -1.69 9.41
C ALA A 99 -7.57 -0.18 9.63
N SER A 100 -8.27 0.70 8.90
CA SER A 100 -8.13 2.15 9.11
C SER A 100 -8.56 2.59 10.51
N GLY A 101 -9.68 2.05 11.00
CA GLY A 101 -10.15 2.32 12.37
C GLY A 101 -9.20 1.80 13.44
N PHE A 102 -8.49 0.69 13.18
CA PHE A 102 -7.42 0.22 14.05
C PHE A 102 -6.26 1.21 14.11
N LEU A 103 -5.78 1.69 12.96
CA LEU A 103 -4.70 2.68 12.90
C LEU A 103 -5.09 3.96 13.63
N GLU A 104 -6.30 4.48 13.41
CA GLU A 104 -6.83 5.67 14.08
C GLU A 104 -6.85 5.51 15.60
N LYS A 105 -7.41 4.40 16.08
CA LYS A 105 -7.55 4.12 17.51
C LYS A 105 -6.20 3.92 18.20
N HIS A 106 -5.25 3.24 17.55
CA HIS A 106 -4.05 2.74 18.23
C HIS A 106 -2.79 3.55 17.91
N LEU A 107 -2.67 4.16 16.74
CA LEU A 107 -1.44 4.79 16.26
C LEU A 107 -1.46 6.32 16.20
N ILE A 108 -2.63 6.96 16.34
CA ILE A 108 -2.68 8.40 16.60
C ILE A 108 -2.51 8.63 18.11
N LYS A 109 -1.49 9.41 18.48
CA LYS A 109 -1.23 9.87 19.84
C LYS A 109 -1.16 11.40 19.89
N LYS A 110 -0.99 11.95 21.09
CA LYS A 110 -0.93 13.40 21.30
C LYS A 110 0.25 14.04 20.55
N GLU A 111 1.34 13.29 20.41
CA GLU A 111 2.59 13.70 19.75
C GLU A 111 2.54 13.55 18.21
N GLY A 112 1.46 12.95 17.70
CA GLY A 112 1.23 12.67 16.28
C GLY A 112 1.10 11.17 15.99
N LEU A 113 1.28 10.82 14.72
CA LEU A 113 1.20 9.46 14.23
C LEU A 113 2.44 8.63 14.62
N LEU A 114 2.21 7.37 14.97
CA LEU A 114 3.24 6.36 15.21
C LEU A 114 3.31 5.35 14.07
N ALA A 115 4.51 4.81 13.83
CA ALA A 115 4.81 3.95 12.68
C ALA A 115 4.41 2.48 12.89
N ARG A 116 4.43 2.00 14.14
CA ARG A 116 4.34 0.56 14.44
C ARG A 116 3.48 0.28 15.66
N TYR A 117 2.55 -0.66 15.53
CA TYR A 117 1.92 -1.35 16.65
C TYR A 117 2.42 -2.79 16.76
N ARG A 118 2.69 -3.26 17.99
CA ARG A 118 3.01 -4.67 18.28
C ARG A 118 2.70 -4.97 19.74
N GLU A 119 2.08 -6.12 20.04
CA GLU A 119 1.88 -6.60 21.42
C GLU A 119 1.27 -5.58 22.40
N GLY A 120 0.27 -4.79 21.96
CA GLY A 120 -0.35 -3.76 22.81
C GLY A 120 0.33 -2.39 22.76
N GLU A 121 1.47 -2.28 22.09
CA GLU A 121 2.36 -1.13 22.16
C GLU A 121 2.52 -0.43 20.80
N ALA A 122 2.14 0.85 20.77
CA ALA A 122 2.42 1.75 19.66
C ALA A 122 3.78 2.45 19.88
N ARG A 123 4.69 2.38 18.89
CA ARG A 123 6.03 2.97 18.97
C ARG A 123 6.49 3.58 17.66
N PHE A 124 7.53 4.39 17.83
CA PHE A 124 8.31 5.10 16.82
C PHE A 124 7.51 6.20 16.15
N ALA A 125 8.09 7.39 16.10
CA ALA A 125 7.49 8.50 15.36
C ALA A 125 7.37 8.10 13.88
N ALA A 126 6.19 8.35 13.31
CA ALA A 126 5.92 8.12 11.91
C ALA A 126 6.84 8.94 11.00
N ARG A 127 7.13 8.38 9.84
CA ARG A 127 7.87 9.02 8.75
C ARG A 127 6.91 9.48 7.65
N LEU A 128 7.47 10.15 6.63
CA LEU A 128 6.68 10.63 5.49
C LEU A 128 5.80 9.55 4.87
N GLU A 129 6.33 8.34 4.69
CA GLU A 129 5.62 7.20 4.09
C GLU A 129 4.37 6.76 4.87
N ASP A 130 4.43 6.78 6.21
CA ASP A 130 3.30 6.41 7.06
C ASP A 130 2.14 7.38 6.87
N TYR A 131 2.44 8.68 6.80
CA TYR A 131 1.45 9.71 6.54
C TYR A 131 0.94 9.63 5.09
N ALA A 132 1.84 9.67 4.10
CA ALA A 132 1.47 9.74 2.69
C ALA A 132 0.58 8.55 2.26
N PHE A 133 0.95 7.33 2.65
CA PHE A 133 0.21 6.14 2.24
C PHE A 133 -1.14 6.03 2.96
N TRP A 134 -1.22 6.43 4.22
CA TRP A 134 -2.50 6.37 4.94
C TRP A 134 -3.46 7.48 4.51
N ILE A 135 -2.97 8.71 4.28
CA ILE A 135 -3.77 9.79 3.68
C ILE A 135 -4.35 9.34 2.34
N GLN A 136 -3.54 8.73 1.48
CA GLN A 136 -4.03 8.21 0.19
C GLN A 136 -5.14 7.18 0.37
N ALA A 137 -5.00 6.29 1.35
CA ALA A 137 -6.00 5.27 1.66
C ALA A 137 -7.31 5.86 2.20
N LEU A 138 -7.23 6.91 3.02
CA LEU A 138 -8.40 7.63 3.53
C LEU A 138 -9.16 8.32 2.39
N ILE A 139 -8.45 8.89 1.41
CA ILE A 139 -9.09 9.48 0.23
C ILE A 139 -9.80 8.40 -0.62
N GLU A 140 -9.24 7.19 -0.75
CA GLU A 140 -9.94 6.06 -1.41
C GLU A 140 -11.19 5.61 -0.63
N LEU A 141 -11.10 5.54 0.70
CA LEU A 141 -12.24 5.22 1.55
C LEU A 141 -13.35 6.27 1.42
N TYR A 142 -12.99 7.55 1.41
CA TYR A 142 -13.92 8.65 1.14
C TYR A 142 -14.62 8.48 -0.21
N GLN A 143 -13.91 8.10 -1.27
CA GLN A 143 -14.54 7.89 -2.60
C GLN A 143 -15.52 6.70 -2.66
N LYS A 144 -15.56 5.79 -1.68
CA LYS A 144 -16.45 4.64 -1.74
C LYS A 144 -17.91 5.02 -1.49
N ASP A 145 -18.15 5.88 -0.50
CA ASP A 145 -19.49 6.28 -0.07
C ASP A 145 -19.59 7.71 0.46
N TRP A 146 -18.57 8.54 0.23
CA TRP A 146 -18.53 9.95 0.58
C TRP A 146 -18.65 10.23 2.08
N ASP A 147 -18.25 9.27 2.93
CA ASP A 147 -18.16 9.49 4.37
C ASP A 147 -17.07 10.53 4.68
N LYS A 148 -17.53 11.73 5.01
CA LYS A 148 -16.70 12.91 5.27
C LYS A 148 -15.68 12.70 6.39
N SER A 149 -15.91 11.77 7.32
CA SER A 149 -14.94 11.49 8.40
C SER A 149 -13.57 11.08 7.87
N TYR A 150 -13.52 10.34 6.76
CA TYR A 150 -12.25 9.96 6.13
C TYR A 150 -11.54 11.15 5.49
N LEU A 151 -12.28 12.06 4.85
CA LEU A 151 -11.71 13.28 4.28
C LEU A 151 -11.19 14.22 5.37
N ASP A 152 -11.95 14.39 6.45
CA ASP A 152 -11.56 15.23 7.60
C ASP A 152 -10.29 14.68 8.27
N LEU A 153 -10.18 13.35 8.44
CA LEU A 153 -8.95 12.72 8.94
C LEU A 153 -7.78 12.85 7.96
N ALA A 154 -8.03 12.71 6.65
CA ALA A 154 -7.00 12.91 5.63
C ALA A 154 -6.43 14.33 5.64
N GLN A 155 -7.30 15.36 5.75
CA GLN A 155 -6.86 16.75 5.87
C GLN A 155 -6.05 16.99 7.15
N LYS A 156 -6.49 16.43 8.29
CA LYS A 156 -5.75 16.53 9.55
C LYS A 156 -4.35 15.93 9.43
N LEU A 157 -4.24 14.70 8.93
CA LEU A 157 -2.95 14.04 8.75
C LEU A 157 -2.08 14.74 7.71
N GLN A 158 -2.67 15.30 6.64
CA GLN A 158 -1.95 16.12 5.67
C GLN A 158 -1.36 17.39 6.29
N ALA A 159 -2.11 18.07 7.16
CA ALA A 159 -1.61 19.24 7.89
C ALA A 159 -0.43 18.87 8.82
N GLU A 160 -0.53 17.76 9.56
CA GLU A 160 0.58 17.25 10.37
C GLU A 160 1.80 16.86 9.51
N GLN A 161 1.57 16.23 8.34
CA GLN A 161 2.64 15.89 7.40
C GLN A 161 3.35 17.15 6.91
N ASP A 162 2.58 18.19 6.57
CA ASP A 162 3.10 19.48 6.14
C ASP A 162 3.91 20.19 7.22
N GLU A 163 3.46 20.14 8.47
CA GLU A 163 4.17 20.72 9.61
C GLU A 163 5.52 20.02 9.84
N LYS A 164 5.52 18.68 9.82
CA LYS A 164 6.68 17.87 10.24
C LYS A 164 7.72 17.69 9.14
N PHE A 165 7.30 17.57 7.87
CA PHE A 165 8.17 17.09 6.81
C PHE A 165 8.47 18.11 5.71
N TRP A 166 7.69 19.19 5.60
CA TRP A 166 7.89 20.16 4.52
C TRP A 166 9.20 20.92 4.65
N ASP A 167 9.97 20.99 3.56
CA ASP A 167 11.12 21.86 3.47
C ASP A 167 10.69 23.28 3.08
N LYS A 168 10.79 24.19 4.05
CA LYS A 168 10.45 25.61 3.87
C LYS A 168 11.44 26.37 2.98
N GLN A 169 12.66 25.86 2.77
CA GLN A 169 13.71 26.53 1.99
C GLN A 169 13.64 26.14 0.52
N GLU A 170 13.66 24.83 0.23
CA GLU A 170 13.76 24.33 -1.15
C GLU A 170 12.46 23.70 -1.68
N GLY A 171 11.45 23.55 -0.82
CA GLY A 171 10.26 22.76 -1.14
C GLY A 171 10.55 21.25 -1.12
N GLY A 172 9.49 20.45 -1.19
CA GLY A 172 9.59 19.00 -1.04
C GLY A 172 9.39 18.53 0.40
N TYR A 173 9.32 17.21 0.56
CA TYR A 173 9.17 16.57 1.85
C TYR A 173 10.43 15.80 2.22
N PHE A 174 10.92 16.03 3.43
CA PHE A 174 11.92 15.18 4.05
C PHE A 174 11.30 13.87 4.52
N LEU A 175 12.07 12.79 4.53
CA LEU A 175 11.60 11.48 5.01
C LEU A 175 11.32 11.46 6.53
N THR A 176 12.04 12.28 7.30
CA THR A 176 12.01 12.29 8.77
C THR A 176 11.63 13.66 9.32
N GLN A 177 11.08 13.71 10.55
CA GLN A 177 10.51 14.93 11.14
C GLN A 177 11.60 15.97 11.49
N GLN A 178 12.71 15.53 12.07
CA GLN A 178 13.80 16.41 12.50
C GLN A 178 15.14 15.67 12.52
N VAL A 179 16.22 16.46 12.52
CA VAL A 179 17.57 15.99 12.86
C VAL A 179 17.54 15.50 14.31
N SER A 180 18.09 14.33 14.57
CA SER A 180 18.24 13.78 15.93
C SER A 180 19.71 13.50 16.21
N LYS A 181 20.05 13.12 17.45
CA LYS A 181 21.43 12.70 17.79
C LYS A 181 21.97 11.62 16.84
N ASP A 182 21.07 10.79 16.30
CA ASP A 182 21.42 9.65 15.44
C ASP A 182 21.20 9.95 13.94
N LEU A 183 20.66 11.12 13.59
CA LEU A 183 20.36 11.50 12.20
C LEU A 183 20.79 12.94 11.92
N ILE A 184 22.00 13.07 11.35
CA ILE A 184 22.66 14.36 11.09
C ILE A 184 22.11 15.04 9.81
N TYR A 185 21.49 14.28 8.91
CA TYR A 185 21.00 14.75 7.62
C TYR A 185 19.59 14.22 7.32
N ARG A 186 18.73 15.10 6.79
CA ARG A 186 17.39 14.73 6.31
C ARG A 186 17.43 14.62 4.79
N SER A 187 17.23 13.41 4.28
CA SER A 187 17.09 13.19 2.84
C SER A 187 15.64 13.40 2.38
N LYS A 188 15.50 13.77 1.11
CA LYS A 188 14.26 13.70 0.35
C LYS A 188 14.38 12.55 -0.63
N GLU A 189 13.36 11.72 -0.73
CA GLU A 189 13.32 10.62 -1.70
C GLU A 189 12.24 10.89 -2.73
N VAL A 190 12.63 10.81 -4.00
CA VAL A 190 11.78 11.14 -5.14
C VAL A 190 11.61 9.97 -6.10
N LEU A 191 12.46 8.94 -5.99
CA LEU A 191 12.40 7.77 -6.85
C LEU A 191 11.43 6.74 -6.25
N ASP A 192 10.72 6.04 -7.13
CA ASP A 192 10.01 4.82 -6.79
C ASP A 192 11.01 3.67 -6.64
N GLY A 193 10.80 2.82 -5.63
CA GLY A 193 11.61 1.64 -5.37
C GLY A 193 10.75 0.39 -5.32
N ALA A 194 11.01 -0.48 -4.34
CA ALA A 194 10.11 -1.59 -4.03
C ALA A 194 8.72 -1.11 -3.58
N LEU A 195 8.65 0.12 -3.06
CA LEU A 195 7.43 0.83 -2.70
C LEU A 195 7.33 2.13 -3.53
N PRO A 196 6.12 2.70 -3.68
CA PRO A 196 5.96 4.02 -4.26
C PRO A 196 6.74 5.09 -3.48
N SER A 197 7.25 6.11 -4.17
CA SER A 197 7.82 7.29 -3.52
C SER A 197 6.77 7.96 -2.65
N ALA A 198 7.05 8.11 -1.36
CA ALA A 198 6.15 8.80 -0.43
C ALA A 198 5.90 10.25 -0.84
N SER A 199 6.91 10.92 -1.39
CA SER A 199 6.77 12.28 -1.95
C SER A 199 5.87 12.32 -3.18
N GLY A 200 5.97 11.33 -4.06
CA GLY A 200 5.08 11.20 -5.22
C GLY A 200 3.63 10.92 -4.80
N VAL A 201 3.44 10.05 -3.80
CA VAL A 201 2.11 9.81 -3.22
C VAL A 201 1.57 11.08 -2.54
N ALA A 202 2.40 11.84 -1.82
CA ALA A 202 2.00 13.10 -1.22
C ALA A 202 1.58 14.14 -2.28
N ALA A 203 2.29 14.22 -3.42
CA ALA A 203 1.87 15.06 -4.55
C ALA A 203 0.48 14.68 -5.04
N HIS A 204 0.23 13.37 -5.16
CA HIS A 204 -1.07 12.87 -5.57
C HIS A 204 -2.17 13.18 -4.53
N ASN A 205 -1.86 13.05 -3.25
CA ASN A 205 -2.81 13.39 -2.18
C ASN A 205 -3.16 14.88 -2.19
N LEU A 206 -2.17 15.77 -2.32
CA LEU A 206 -2.39 17.22 -2.40
C LEU A 206 -3.33 17.58 -3.57
N LEU A 207 -3.12 16.98 -4.73
CA LEU A 207 -3.99 17.16 -5.89
C LEU A 207 -5.44 16.76 -5.58
N ARG A 208 -5.66 15.57 -5.02
CA ARG A 208 -7.00 15.06 -4.73
C ARG A 208 -7.68 15.84 -3.61
N LEU A 209 -6.95 16.22 -2.57
CA LEU A 209 -7.47 17.08 -1.51
C LEU A 209 -7.87 18.44 -2.08
N GLN A 210 -7.07 19.04 -2.95
CA GLN A 210 -7.44 20.28 -3.65
C GLN A 210 -8.75 20.15 -4.44
N VAL A 211 -8.92 19.05 -5.18
CA VAL A 211 -10.15 18.79 -5.94
C VAL A 211 -11.37 18.63 -5.01
N TYR A 212 -11.21 17.96 -3.88
CA TYR A 212 -12.33 17.70 -2.96
C TYR A 212 -12.70 18.86 -2.06
N THR A 213 -11.75 19.69 -1.66
CA THR A 213 -11.96 20.77 -0.68
C THR A 213 -12.00 22.15 -1.32
N GLY A 214 -11.43 22.30 -2.52
CA GLY A 214 -11.23 23.61 -3.16
C GLY A 214 -10.17 24.47 -2.49
N GLU A 215 -9.43 23.94 -1.50
CA GLU A 215 -8.41 24.72 -0.78
C GLU A 215 -7.17 24.99 -1.66
N SER A 216 -6.94 26.26 -1.97
CA SER A 216 -5.86 26.69 -2.86
C SER A 216 -4.45 26.48 -2.29
N SER A 217 -4.33 26.34 -0.96
CA SER A 217 -3.07 26.03 -0.27
C SER A 217 -2.45 24.72 -0.78
N TYR A 218 -3.28 23.71 -1.06
CA TYR A 218 -2.82 22.44 -1.62
C TYR A 218 -2.25 22.59 -3.04
N GLN A 219 -2.88 23.41 -3.88
CA GLN A 219 -2.38 23.71 -5.23
C GLN A 219 -1.01 24.41 -5.19
N GLN A 220 -0.85 25.37 -4.28
CA GLN A 220 0.42 26.09 -4.10
C GLN A 220 1.55 25.14 -3.69
N LYS A 221 1.29 24.27 -2.70
CA LYS A 221 2.25 23.23 -2.27
C LYS A 221 2.56 22.25 -3.39
N LEU A 222 1.56 21.78 -4.12
CA LEU A 222 1.75 20.87 -5.25
C LEU A 222 2.65 21.49 -6.32
N SER A 223 2.47 22.78 -6.61
CA SER A 223 3.29 23.51 -7.59
C SER A 223 4.77 23.60 -7.15
N LEU A 224 5.02 23.90 -5.87
CA LEU A 224 6.37 23.92 -5.30
C LEU A 224 7.02 22.53 -5.30
N LEU A 225 6.23 21.51 -4.98
CA LEU A 225 6.67 20.12 -4.94
C LEU A 225 7.12 19.66 -6.35
N PHE A 226 6.31 19.91 -7.38
CA PHE A 226 6.69 19.61 -8.77
C PHE A 226 7.93 20.37 -9.21
N LYS A 227 8.05 21.67 -8.87
CA LYS A 227 9.23 22.48 -9.19
C LYS A 227 10.52 21.84 -8.64
N SER A 228 10.47 21.26 -7.44
CA SER A 228 11.63 20.62 -6.81
C SER A 228 12.11 19.35 -7.51
N ILE A 229 11.25 18.69 -8.31
CA ILE A 229 11.56 17.39 -8.93
C ILE A 229 11.72 17.43 -10.45
N VAL A 230 11.49 18.59 -11.10
CA VAL A 230 11.59 18.71 -12.57
C VAL A 230 12.89 18.13 -13.14
N PRO A 231 14.08 18.46 -12.61
CA PRO A 231 15.33 17.92 -13.17
C PRO A 231 15.40 16.39 -13.06
N SER A 232 14.97 15.83 -11.93
CA SER A 232 14.97 14.38 -11.70
C SER A 232 13.96 13.67 -12.59
N LEU A 233 12.75 14.22 -12.72
CA LEU A 233 11.68 13.65 -13.54
C LEU A 233 12.03 13.66 -15.03
N ALA A 234 12.72 14.70 -15.51
CA ALA A 234 13.22 14.75 -16.88
C ALA A 234 14.35 13.72 -17.13
N SER A 235 15.18 13.45 -16.13
CA SER A 235 16.34 12.56 -16.26
C SER A 235 16.00 11.08 -16.07
N TYR A 236 15.05 10.77 -15.17
CA TYR A 236 14.73 9.41 -14.74
C TYR A 236 13.21 9.12 -14.66
N PRO A 237 12.41 9.45 -15.69
CA PRO A 237 10.95 9.30 -15.64
C PRO A 237 10.49 7.86 -15.34
N GLN A 238 11.23 6.85 -15.81
CA GLN A 238 10.95 5.44 -15.58
C GLN A 238 11.06 5.01 -14.11
N ALA A 239 11.80 5.77 -13.29
CA ALA A 239 11.96 5.53 -11.85
C ALA A 239 11.04 6.43 -11.02
N MET A 240 10.09 7.14 -11.65
CA MET A 240 9.24 8.14 -11.01
C MET A 240 7.77 7.99 -11.47
N ALA A 241 7.30 6.77 -11.64
CA ALA A 241 5.93 6.44 -12.06
C ALA A 241 4.86 7.10 -11.18
N THR A 242 5.06 7.14 -9.86
CA THR A 242 4.09 7.77 -8.95
C THR A 242 3.95 9.28 -9.21
N TRP A 243 5.04 9.95 -9.57
CA TRP A 243 5.03 11.36 -9.96
C TRP A 243 4.34 11.58 -11.30
N LEU A 244 4.54 10.68 -12.26
CA LEU A 244 3.87 10.74 -13.55
C LEU A 244 2.36 10.58 -13.42
N ILE A 245 1.89 9.72 -12.50
CA ILE A 245 0.46 9.61 -12.17
C ILE A 245 -0.07 10.95 -11.64
N ALA A 246 0.61 11.55 -10.66
CA ALA A 246 0.20 12.85 -10.13
C ALA A 246 0.22 13.96 -11.20
N LEU A 247 1.21 13.95 -12.09
CA LEU A 247 1.32 14.91 -13.20
C LEU A 247 0.20 14.72 -14.23
N ASN A 248 -0.13 13.48 -14.56
CA ASN A 248 -1.27 13.18 -15.44
C ASN A 248 -2.56 13.71 -14.82
N GLY A 249 -2.75 13.45 -13.52
CA GLY A 249 -3.89 13.95 -12.77
C GLY A 249 -4.03 15.48 -12.79
N MET A 250 -2.93 16.22 -12.72
CA MET A 250 -2.97 17.69 -12.82
C MET A 250 -3.46 18.18 -14.18
N LYS A 251 -3.22 17.43 -15.26
CA LYS A 251 -3.75 17.77 -16.59
C LYS A 251 -5.24 17.49 -16.67
N GLU A 252 -5.69 16.42 -16.01
CA GLU A 252 -7.08 15.94 -16.07
C GLU A 252 -8.00 16.56 -15.00
N SER A 253 -7.46 17.24 -13.99
CA SER A 253 -8.23 17.77 -12.84
C SER A 253 -9.36 18.73 -13.19
N HIS A 254 -9.34 19.35 -14.36
CA HIS A 254 -10.42 20.17 -14.88
C HIS A 254 -11.68 19.36 -15.25
N ALA A 255 -11.59 18.02 -15.29
CA ALA A 255 -12.66 17.12 -15.70
C ALA A 255 -13.42 16.46 -14.53
N CYS A 256 -12.94 16.55 -13.28
CA CYS A 256 -13.63 15.92 -12.15
C CYS A 256 -14.58 16.86 -11.41
N ARG A 257 -15.83 16.42 -11.22
CA ARG A 257 -16.83 17.12 -10.41
C ARG A 257 -17.11 16.41 -9.08
N PRO A 258 -17.58 17.14 -8.04
CA PRO A 258 -18.06 16.52 -6.81
C PRO A 258 -19.14 15.47 -7.09
N GLY A 259 -18.98 14.26 -6.57
CA GLY A 259 -19.89 13.13 -6.79
C GLY A 259 -19.57 12.24 -8.00
N GLU A 260 -18.59 12.60 -8.84
CA GLU A 260 -18.14 11.79 -9.96
C GLU A 260 -16.93 10.91 -9.59
N LEU A 261 -16.80 9.79 -10.31
CA LEU A 261 -15.75 8.80 -10.10
C LEU A 261 -14.44 9.33 -10.66
N CYS A 262 -13.68 9.98 -9.79
CA CYS A 262 -12.42 10.60 -10.14
C CYS A 262 -11.29 9.57 -10.01
N LEU A 263 -10.83 9.04 -11.15
CA LEU A 263 -9.69 8.11 -11.25
C LEU A 263 -8.33 8.82 -11.31
N ILE A 264 -8.31 10.12 -10.98
CA ILE A 264 -7.10 10.89 -10.76
C ILE A 264 -6.28 10.19 -9.67
#